data_AF-A0A7J3HNQ8-F1
#
_entry.id   AF-A0A7J3HNQ8-F1
#
_cell.length_a   1.000
_cell.length_b   1.000
_cell.length_c   1.000
_cell.angle_alpha   90.00
_cell.angle_beta   90.00
_cell.angle_gamma   90.00
#
_symmetry.space_group_name_H-M   'P 1'
#
loop_
_entity.id
_entity.type
_entity.pdbx_description
1 polymer ?
#
loop_
_entity_poly.entity_id
_entity_poly.type
_entity_poly.pdbx_seq_one_letter_code
_entity_poly.pdbx_strand_id
1 'polypeptide(L)'
;MKFRIDASDLTAGKLREIITNLKNERIKVLVGVFVSPQQKYISYGIHGYSSNWLLSNYPEILKNGKVNFDEYIIINNEKTQYSYYLAKKISRVVNDFNFDGVYILTEPDGIKTVNDVESILGLLINVRREISRDKILIVDRVDPFLSIDLLRIILNHTDYVVLHTSPWIDGMLYGARANRTVETYRQCIRHIKSELKNNEWHKLLFSIYTLDMARGWLTPALAVQLEVDSYSSLLDNGYAIYYVSNYLPYRLKLRQQVESFS
;
A
#
# COMPACT_ATOMS: atom_id res chain seq x y z
N MET A 1 4.59 23.67 7.33
CA MET A 1 5.96 23.12 7.34
C MET A 1 6.28 22.65 5.92
N LYS A 2 7.32 23.17 5.25
CA LYS A 2 7.73 22.73 3.91
C LYS A 2 8.82 21.66 4.07
N PHE A 3 8.47 20.39 3.89
CA PHE A 3 9.44 19.31 3.79
C PHE A 3 9.96 19.28 2.35
N ARG A 4 11.09 19.94 2.09
CA ARG A 4 11.85 19.72 0.84
C ARG A 4 13.05 18.87 1.20
N ILE A 5 13.04 17.63 0.75
CA ILE A 5 14.13 16.67 0.94
C ILE A 5 14.64 16.35 -0.46
N ASP A 6 15.88 16.74 -0.76
CA ASP A 6 16.58 16.19 -1.92
C ASP A 6 17.10 14.80 -1.56
N ALA A 7 16.94 13.84 -2.48
CA ALA A 7 17.29 12.44 -2.23
C ALA A 7 18.78 12.25 -1.90
N SER A 8 19.65 13.14 -2.38
CA SER A 8 21.09 13.17 -2.08
C SER A 8 21.42 13.53 -0.62
N ASP A 9 20.48 14.16 0.07
CA ASP A 9 20.66 14.74 1.40
C ASP A 9 19.99 13.92 2.51
N LEU A 10 19.30 12.84 2.17
CA LEU A 10 18.57 12.01 3.12
C LEU A 10 19.53 11.07 3.87
N THR A 11 20.00 11.51 5.04
CA THR A 11 20.77 10.68 5.97
C THR A 11 19.86 9.93 6.95
N ALA A 12 20.38 8.89 7.60
CA ALA A 12 19.66 8.20 8.67
C ALA A 12 19.25 9.15 9.82
N GLY A 13 20.09 10.15 10.14
CA GLY A 13 19.79 11.17 11.14
C GLY A 13 18.60 12.04 10.75
N LYS A 14 18.58 12.57 9.51
CA LYS A 14 17.45 13.36 9.00
C LYS A 14 16.17 12.54 8.91
N LEU A 15 16.25 11.27 8.51
CA LEU A 15 15.08 10.39 8.48
C LEU A 15 14.47 10.22 9.89
N ARG A 16 15.30 10.01 10.92
CA ARG A 16 14.84 9.96 12.32
C ARG A 16 14.20 11.27 12.77
N GLU A 17 14.77 12.41 12.37
CA GLU A 17 14.20 13.73 12.67
C GLU A 17 12.81 13.89 12.03
N ILE A 18 12.66 13.53 10.76
CA ILE A 18 11.37 13.58 10.06
C ILE A 18 10.33 12.71 10.76
N ILE A 19 10.68 11.47 11.08
CA ILE A 19 9.79 10.54 11.79
C ILE A 19 9.38 11.13 13.14
N THR A 20 10.34 11.66 13.90
CA THR A 20 10.07 12.27 15.21
C THR A 20 9.13 13.47 15.09
N ASN A 21 9.38 14.36 14.13
CA ASN A 21 8.54 15.54 13.90
C ASN A 21 7.11 15.15 13.51
N LEU A 22 6.93 14.17 12.62
CA LEU A 22 5.60 13.66 12.25
C LEU A 22 4.87 13.03 13.45
N LYS A 23 5.58 12.25 14.26
CA LYS A 23 5.00 11.63 15.46
C LYS A 23 4.65 12.66 16.53
N ASN A 24 5.39 13.75 16.66
CA ASN A 24 5.05 14.88 17.54
C ASN A 24 3.72 15.54 17.12
N GLU A 25 3.41 15.55 15.82
CA GLU A 25 2.11 15.96 15.26
C GLU A 25 1.04 14.85 15.32
N ARG A 26 1.29 13.77 16.08
CA ARG A 26 0.40 12.61 16.24
C ARG A 26 0.12 11.85 14.92
N ILE A 27 1.00 11.99 13.94
CA ILE A 27 0.93 11.24 12.68
C ILE A 27 1.71 9.93 12.85
N LYS A 28 1.04 8.81 12.60
CA LYS A 28 1.71 7.50 12.55
C LYS A 28 2.55 7.39 11.28
N VAL A 29 3.79 6.93 11.41
CA VAL A 29 4.73 6.83 10.30
C VAL A 29 5.07 5.37 10.05
N LEU A 30 4.80 4.87 8.85
CA LEU A 30 5.07 3.50 8.45
C LEU A 30 6.25 3.44 7.48
N VAL A 31 7.02 2.35 7.52
CA VAL A 31 8.02 2.08 6.48
C VAL A 31 7.34 1.44 5.27
N GLY A 32 7.50 2.05 4.10
CA GLY A 32 7.07 1.48 2.83
C GLY A 32 8.03 0.41 2.34
N VAL A 33 7.54 -0.79 2.04
CA VAL A 33 8.34 -1.91 1.56
C VAL A 33 7.83 -2.34 0.19
N PHE A 34 8.61 -2.08 -0.84
CA PHE A 34 8.31 -2.54 -2.19
C PHE A 34 8.57 -4.05 -2.33
N VAL A 35 7.61 -4.77 -2.89
CA VAL A 35 7.70 -6.23 -3.11
C VAL A 35 8.29 -6.58 -4.48
N SER A 36 8.40 -5.61 -5.38
CA SER A 36 8.98 -5.77 -6.72
C SER A 36 10.44 -5.27 -6.70
N PRO A 37 11.36 -5.85 -7.50
CA PRO A 37 12.76 -5.42 -7.50
C PRO A 37 12.95 -4.07 -8.19
N GLN A 38 12.02 -3.70 -9.07
CA GLN A 38 12.03 -2.47 -9.83
C GLN A 38 10.61 -2.11 -10.23
N GLN A 39 10.34 -0.81 -10.31
CA GLN A 39 9.08 -0.30 -10.81
C GLN A 39 9.41 0.82 -11.79
N LYS A 40 9.55 0.49 -13.08
CA LYS A 40 9.90 1.45 -14.13
C LYS A 40 8.65 2.15 -14.65
N TYR A 41 8.15 3.15 -13.93
CA TYR A 41 7.15 4.08 -14.47
C TYR A 41 7.86 5.37 -14.86
N ILE A 42 8.33 5.46 -16.10
CA ILE A 42 8.84 6.75 -16.64
C ILE A 42 7.68 7.53 -17.29
N SER A 43 6.61 6.85 -17.68
CA SER A 43 5.34 7.49 -18.00
C SER A 43 4.62 7.86 -16.70
N TYR A 44 4.06 9.07 -16.62
CA TYR A 44 3.14 9.58 -15.59
C TYR A 44 3.70 10.47 -14.47
N GLY A 45 4.97 10.91 -14.53
CA GLY A 45 5.55 11.75 -13.47
C GLY A 45 5.68 11.02 -12.11
N ILE A 46 5.46 9.71 -12.11
CA ILE A 46 5.72 8.81 -10.99
C ILE A 46 7.22 8.52 -11.02
N HIS A 47 7.92 8.76 -9.92
CA HIS A 47 9.32 8.34 -9.84
C HIS A 47 9.37 6.82 -9.69
N GLY A 48 9.87 6.15 -10.73
CA GLY A 48 10.19 4.74 -10.66
C GLY A 48 11.38 4.45 -9.75
N TYR A 49 11.55 3.19 -9.36
CA TYR A 49 12.73 2.73 -8.62
C TYR A 49 13.33 1.47 -9.26
N SER A 50 14.59 1.21 -8.94
CA SER A 50 15.29 -0.04 -9.25
C SER A 50 16.22 -0.36 -8.09
N SER A 51 16.07 -1.53 -7.49
CA SER A 51 16.94 -1.99 -6.42
C SER A 51 18.18 -2.67 -7.02
N ASN A 52 19.20 -1.88 -7.34
CA ASN A 52 20.47 -2.42 -7.85
C ASN A 52 21.08 -3.43 -6.87
N TRP A 53 20.93 -3.20 -5.56
CA TRP A 53 21.41 -4.12 -4.55
C TRP A 53 20.74 -5.50 -4.64
N LEU A 54 19.41 -5.55 -4.77
CA LEU A 54 18.68 -6.81 -4.89
C LEU A 54 19.07 -7.54 -6.19
N LEU A 55 19.08 -6.80 -7.30
CA LEU A 55 19.43 -7.33 -8.62
C LEU A 55 20.85 -7.89 -8.68
N SER A 56 21.80 -7.29 -7.94
CA SER A 56 23.20 -7.74 -7.95
C SER A 56 23.52 -8.80 -6.90
N ASN A 57 22.86 -8.80 -5.73
CA ASN A 57 23.24 -9.68 -4.62
C ASN A 57 22.38 -10.94 -4.52
N TYR A 58 21.13 -10.91 -5.01
CA TYR A 58 20.21 -12.06 -4.97
C TYR A 58 19.49 -12.22 -6.31
N PRO A 59 20.17 -12.42 -7.44
CA PRO A 59 19.50 -12.69 -8.72
C PRO A 59 18.67 -13.99 -8.69
N GLU A 60 19.03 -14.96 -7.86
CA GLU A 60 18.40 -16.28 -7.77
C GLU A 60 16.95 -16.25 -7.27
N ILE A 61 16.56 -15.22 -6.51
CA ILE A 61 15.19 -15.10 -6.03
C ILE A 61 14.26 -14.45 -7.06
N LEU A 62 14.78 -14.01 -8.21
CA LEU A 62 14.02 -13.31 -9.23
C LEU A 62 13.51 -14.31 -10.27
N LYS A 63 12.18 -14.50 -10.32
CA LYS A 63 11.51 -15.32 -11.34
C LYS A 63 10.62 -14.44 -12.20
N ASN A 64 10.87 -14.42 -13.51
CA ASN A 64 10.12 -13.60 -14.47
C ASN A 64 10.03 -12.11 -14.06
N GLY A 65 11.10 -11.57 -13.44
CA GLY A 65 11.15 -10.19 -12.97
C GLY A 65 10.41 -9.92 -11.65
N LYS A 66 9.78 -10.94 -11.03
CA LYS A 66 9.15 -10.86 -9.71
C LYS A 66 10.02 -11.50 -8.64
N VAL A 67 9.90 -11.02 -7.40
CA VAL A 67 10.56 -11.65 -6.25
C VAL A 67 9.79 -12.90 -5.84
N ASN A 68 10.46 -14.05 -5.83
CA ASN A 68 9.92 -15.26 -5.21
C ASN A 68 10.35 -15.29 -3.74
N PHE A 69 9.42 -14.98 -2.84
CA PHE A 69 9.67 -14.90 -1.40
C PHE A 69 9.91 -16.26 -0.74
N ASP A 70 9.60 -17.37 -1.43
CA ASP A 70 9.83 -18.73 -0.97
C ASP A 70 11.17 -19.32 -1.39
N GLU A 71 11.95 -18.59 -2.19
CA GLU A 71 13.32 -18.99 -2.49
C GLU A 71 14.22 -18.89 -1.27
N TYR A 72 15.29 -19.68 -1.31
CA TYR A 72 16.31 -19.67 -0.28
C TYR A 72 17.57 -18.96 -0.78
N ILE A 73 18.13 -18.14 0.10
CA ILE A 73 19.42 -17.48 -0.07
C ILE A 73 20.43 -18.05 0.94
N ILE A 74 21.72 -17.90 0.65
CA ILE A 74 22.79 -18.28 1.58
C ILE A 74 23.26 -17.02 2.32
N ILE A 75 23.16 -17.04 3.65
CA ILE A 75 23.68 -15.99 4.53
C ILE A 75 24.62 -16.65 5.53
N ASN A 76 25.89 -16.24 5.57
CA ASN A 76 26.89 -16.81 6.50
C ASN A 76 26.97 -18.35 6.46
N ASN A 77 26.91 -18.94 5.26
CA ASN A 77 26.86 -20.39 5.01
C ASN A 77 25.59 -21.11 5.49
N GLU A 78 24.55 -20.38 5.90
CA GLU A 78 23.25 -20.95 6.28
C GLU A 78 22.18 -20.66 5.22
N LYS A 79 21.40 -21.69 4.90
CA LYS A 79 20.28 -21.60 3.94
C LYS A 79 19.07 -20.96 4.63
N THR A 80 18.69 -19.77 4.18
CA THR A 80 17.62 -18.96 4.79
C THR A 80 16.56 -18.61 3.75
N GLN A 81 15.27 -18.80 4.06
CA GLN A 81 14.18 -18.37 3.17
C GLN A 81 14.16 -16.84 3.04
N TYR A 82 14.04 -16.33 1.83
CA TYR A 82 14.16 -14.91 1.55
C TYR A 82 13.10 -14.07 2.28
N SER A 83 11.86 -14.55 2.35
CA SER A 83 10.77 -13.92 3.13
C SER A 83 11.17 -13.69 4.60
N TYR A 84 11.81 -14.67 5.24
CA TYR A 84 12.27 -14.56 6.61
C TYR A 84 13.44 -13.59 6.77
N TYR A 85 14.42 -13.67 5.86
CA TYR A 85 15.54 -12.73 5.83
C TYR A 85 15.05 -11.28 5.71
N LEU A 86 14.15 -11.01 4.76
CA LEU A 86 13.59 -9.68 4.53
C LEU A 86 12.76 -9.22 5.73
N ALA A 87 11.92 -10.09 6.32
CA ALA A 87 11.15 -9.76 7.52
C ALA A 87 12.03 -9.32 8.69
N LYS A 88 13.17 -9.98 8.93
CA LYS A 88 14.15 -9.55 9.94
C LYS A 88 14.73 -8.17 9.64
N LYS A 89 15.07 -7.89 8.39
CA LYS A 89 15.58 -6.56 7.99
C LYS A 89 14.53 -5.48 8.17
N ILE A 90 13.28 -5.75 7.80
CA ILE A 90 12.14 -4.85 8.02
C ILE A 90 11.96 -4.57 9.50
N SER A 91 11.89 -5.61 10.34
CA SER A 91 11.74 -5.47 11.79
C SER A 91 12.85 -4.62 12.40
N ARG A 92 14.11 -4.85 11.98
CA ARG A 92 15.23 -4.02 12.40
C ARG A 92 15.06 -2.55 12.00
N VAL A 93 14.67 -2.26 10.76
CA VAL A 93 14.44 -0.88 10.30
C VAL A 93 13.29 -0.23 11.07
N VAL A 94 12.20 -0.96 11.32
CA VAL A 94 11.06 -0.47 12.12
C VAL A 94 11.51 -0.04 13.51
N ASN A 95 12.36 -0.83 14.16
CA ASN A 95 12.87 -0.56 15.50
C ASN A 95 13.95 0.55 15.50
N ASP A 96 14.94 0.47 14.61
CA ASP A 96 16.09 1.39 14.56
C ASP A 96 15.70 2.85 14.24
N PHE A 97 14.54 3.03 13.59
CA PHE A 97 13.98 4.33 13.21
C PHE A 97 12.68 4.68 13.95
N ASN A 98 12.19 3.80 14.83
CA ASN A 98 10.94 3.98 15.58
C ASN A 98 9.70 4.23 14.69
N PHE A 99 9.59 3.48 13.59
CA PHE A 99 8.36 3.45 12.79
C PHE A 99 7.21 2.81 13.58
N ASP A 100 5.98 3.21 13.26
CA ASP A 100 4.75 2.69 13.86
C ASP A 100 4.25 1.41 13.16
N GLY A 101 4.93 0.99 12.09
CA GLY A 101 4.58 -0.21 11.34
C GLY A 101 5.14 -0.25 9.93
N VAL A 102 4.56 -1.11 9.12
CA VAL A 102 5.00 -1.49 7.78
C VAL A 102 3.83 -1.34 6.81
N TYR A 103 4.12 -0.79 5.63
CA TYR A 103 3.20 -0.69 4.51
C TYR A 103 3.79 -1.46 3.33
N ILE A 104 3.22 -2.62 3.01
CA ILE A 104 3.65 -3.47 1.90
C ILE A 104 3.10 -2.86 0.60
N LEU A 105 4.01 -2.42 -0.26
CA LEU A 105 3.76 -1.80 -1.55
C LEU A 105 3.90 -2.86 -2.66
N THR A 106 2.76 -3.28 -3.19
CA THR A 106 2.59 -4.25 -4.27
C THR A 106 2.80 -3.60 -5.64
N GLU A 107 2.82 -4.43 -6.69
CA GLU A 107 2.91 -3.93 -8.05
C GLU A 107 1.66 -3.10 -8.41
N PRO A 108 1.71 -2.22 -9.42
CA PRO A 108 0.56 -1.35 -9.68
C PRO A 108 -0.72 -2.07 -10.09
N ASP A 109 -0.58 -3.27 -10.67
CA ASP A 109 -1.69 -4.16 -10.93
C ASP A 109 -2.29 -4.77 -9.65
N GLY A 110 -1.58 -4.72 -8.52
CA GLY A 110 -2.06 -5.21 -7.23
C GLY A 110 -2.11 -6.72 -7.11
N ILE A 111 -2.81 -7.21 -6.09
CA ILE A 111 -3.05 -8.63 -5.83
C ILE A 111 -4.41 -9.01 -6.43
N LYS A 112 -4.42 -9.78 -7.53
CA LYS A 112 -5.63 -10.09 -8.31
C LYS A 112 -5.98 -11.57 -8.35
N THR A 113 -5.00 -12.45 -8.17
CA THR A 113 -5.14 -13.90 -8.39
C THR A 113 -4.66 -14.72 -7.20
N VAL A 114 -5.00 -16.01 -7.18
CA VAL A 114 -4.47 -16.99 -6.20
C VAL A 114 -2.94 -16.95 -6.19
N ASN A 115 -2.30 -16.96 -7.36
CA ASN A 115 -0.84 -16.93 -7.48
C ASN A 115 -0.24 -15.66 -6.88
N ASP A 116 -0.91 -14.51 -7.00
CA ASP A 116 -0.43 -13.27 -6.39
C ASP A 116 -0.49 -13.36 -4.86
N VAL A 117 -1.57 -13.93 -4.31
CA VAL A 117 -1.73 -14.16 -2.86
C VAL A 117 -0.66 -15.12 -2.36
N GLU A 118 -0.49 -16.27 -3.02
CA GLU A 118 0.54 -17.26 -2.66
C GLU A 118 1.94 -16.65 -2.70
N SER A 119 2.23 -15.84 -3.72
CA SER A 119 3.54 -15.21 -3.87
C SER A 119 3.91 -14.31 -2.71
N ILE A 120 2.95 -13.61 -2.10
CA ILE A 120 3.21 -12.65 -1.03
C ILE A 120 2.98 -13.23 0.38
N LEU A 121 2.22 -14.32 0.50
CA LEU A 121 1.77 -14.87 1.78
C LEU A 121 2.93 -15.18 2.71
N GLY A 122 3.99 -15.82 2.19
CA GLY A 122 5.19 -16.12 2.96
C GLY A 122 5.85 -14.87 3.54
N LEU A 123 5.83 -13.74 2.82
CA LEU A 123 6.32 -12.46 3.33
C LEU A 123 5.39 -11.93 4.44
N LEU A 124 4.07 -11.93 4.24
CA LEU A 124 3.12 -11.39 5.22
C LEU A 124 3.21 -12.12 6.56
N ILE A 125 3.25 -13.46 6.52
CA ILE A 125 3.39 -14.30 7.71
C ILE A 125 4.67 -13.96 8.46
N ASN A 126 5.81 -13.91 7.75
CA ASN A 126 7.10 -13.65 8.37
C ASN A 126 7.18 -12.21 8.90
N VAL A 127 6.74 -11.20 8.15
CA VAL A 127 6.73 -9.81 8.62
C VAL A 127 5.90 -9.71 9.89
N ARG A 128 4.66 -10.20 9.89
CA ARG A 128 3.77 -10.12 11.06
C ARG A 128 4.36 -10.80 12.30
N ARG A 129 5.12 -11.89 12.13
CA ARG A 129 5.83 -12.58 13.21
C ARG A 129 7.01 -11.78 13.75
N GLU A 130 7.78 -11.13 12.89
CA GLU A 130 9.02 -10.45 13.28
C GLU A 130 8.79 -9.02 13.81
N ILE A 131 7.72 -8.34 13.42
CA ILE A 131 7.40 -7.00 13.95
C ILE A 131 6.58 -7.12 15.25
N SER A 132 6.85 -6.25 16.23
CA SER A 132 6.12 -6.23 17.50
C SER A 132 4.62 -6.09 17.31
N ARG A 133 3.81 -6.68 18.21
CA ARG A 133 2.34 -6.74 18.08
C ARG A 133 1.66 -5.36 18.06
N ASP A 134 2.29 -4.33 18.61
CA ASP A 134 1.85 -2.94 18.59
C ASP A 134 2.07 -2.24 17.23
N LYS A 135 2.87 -2.84 16.35
CA LYS A 135 3.20 -2.29 15.03
C LYS A 135 2.14 -2.68 14.00
N ILE A 136 1.73 -1.69 13.22
CA ILE A 136 0.71 -1.83 12.17
C ILE A 136 1.33 -2.53 10.94
N LEU A 137 0.60 -3.45 10.31
CA LEU A 137 0.93 -4.03 9.02
C LEU A 137 -0.21 -3.79 8.03
N ILE A 138 0.07 -3.03 6.98
CA ILE A 138 -0.86 -2.73 5.89
C ILE A 138 -0.38 -3.40 4.61
N VAL A 139 -1.30 -4.01 3.85
CA VAL A 139 -1.05 -4.48 2.49
C VAL A 139 -1.88 -3.67 1.52
N ASP A 140 -1.25 -3.21 0.45
CA ASP A 140 -1.87 -2.33 -0.52
C ASP A 140 -2.42 -3.05 -1.75
N ARG A 141 -3.29 -2.33 -2.48
CA ARG A 141 -3.83 -2.68 -3.81
C ARG A 141 -4.32 -4.12 -3.94
N VAL A 142 -5.06 -4.63 -2.97
CA VAL A 142 -5.80 -5.89 -3.14
C VAL A 142 -7.00 -5.62 -4.05
N ASP A 143 -7.13 -6.39 -5.14
CA ASP A 143 -8.26 -6.22 -6.06
C ASP A 143 -9.55 -6.60 -5.32
N PRO A 144 -10.57 -5.72 -5.28
CA PRO A 144 -11.82 -6.01 -4.57
C PRO A 144 -12.58 -7.20 -5.18
N PHE A 145 -12.32 -7.56 -6.44
CA PHE A 145 -12.91 -8.73 -7.10
C PHE A 145 -12.20 -10.06 -6.76
N LEU A 146 -11.17 -10.03 -5.91
CA LEU A 146 -10.56 -11.23 -5.36
C LEU A 146 -11.60 -12.03 -4.55
N SER A 147 -11.52 -13.36 -4.55
CA SER A 147 -12.45 -14.19 -3.79
C SER A 147 -12.35 -13.90 -2.28
N ILE A 148 -13.46 -14.03 -1.57
CA ILE A 148 -13.54 -13.78 -0.13
C ILE A 148 -12.56 -14.64 0.67
N ASP A 149 -12.40 -15.91 0.28
CA ASP A 149 -11.47 -16.82 0.96
C ASP A 149 -10.02 -16.36 0.84
N LEU A 150 -9.62 -15.89 -0.35
CA LEU A 150 -8.28 -15.34 -0.56
C LEU A 150 -8.08 -14.02 0.17
N LEU A 151 -9.10 -13.14 0.19
CA LEU A 151 -9.06 -11.91 0.98
C LEU A 151 -8.92 -12.21 2.48
N ARG A 152 -9.62 -13.22 3.01
CA ARG A 152 -9.49 -13.67 4.41
C ARG A 152 -8.08 -14.15 4.73
N ILE A 153 -7.42 -14.87 3.81
CA ILE A 153 -6.02 -15.29 3.99
C ILE A 153 -5.13 -14.06 4.23
N ILE A 154 -5.29 -12.99 3.45
CA ILE A 154 -4.51 -11.74 3.64
C ILE A 154 -4.88 -11.07 4.98
N LEU A 155 -6.18 -10.96 5.29
CA LEU A 155 -6.70 -10.31 6.50
C LEU A 155 -6.25 -11.00 7.80
N ASN A 156 -5.96 -12.31 7.75
CA ASN A 156 -5.45 -13.07 8.89
C ASN A 156 -4.02 -12.69 9.29
N HIS A 157 -3.27 -12.09 8.37
CA HIS A 157 -1.86 -11.74 8.59
C HIS A 157 -1.61 -10.23 8.60
N THR A 158 -2.65 -9.41 8.53
CA THR A 158 -2.55 -7.95 8.40
C THR A 158 -3.51 -7.22 9.33
N ASP A 159 -3.19 -5.97 9.65
CA ASP A 159 -4.07 -5.08 10.40
C ASP A 159 -5.02 -4.34 9.47
N TYR A 160 -4.54 -3.95 8.28
CA TYR A 160 -5.35 -3.32 7.26
C TYR A 160 -5.03 -3.84 5.85
N VAL A 161 -6.04 -3.84 4.99
CA VAL A 161 -5.94 -4.12 3.56
C VAL A 161 -6.53 -2.95 2.79
N VAL A 162 -5.76 -2.40 1.85
CA VAL A 162 -6.25 -1.35 0.96
C VAL A 162 -6.79 -1.97 -0.32
N LEU A 163 -8.10 -1.86 -0.50
CA LEU A 163 -8.76 -2.27 -1.74
C LEU A 163 -8.39 -1.33 -2.88
N HIS A 164 -8.09 -1.92 -4.04
CA HIS A 164 -7.81 -1.19 -5.27
C HIS A 164 -9.12 -0.67 -5.89
N THR A 165 -9.42 0.60 -5.68
CA THR A 165 -10.60 1.32 -6.18
C THR A 165 -10.13 2.49 -7.05
N SER A 166 -10.06 2.27 -8.35
CA SER A 166 -9.41 3.19 -9.29
C SER A 166 -10.24 3.43 -10.56
N PRO A 167 -11.57 3.63 -10.50
CA PRO A 167 -12.41 3.65 -11.70
C PRO A 167 -11.99 4.71 -12.72
N TRP A 168 -11.56 5.90 -12.28
CA TRP A 168 -11.04 6.93 -13.19
C TRP A 168 -9.75 6.48 -13.89
N ILE A 169 -8.77 6.00 -13.11
CA ILE A 169 -7.46 5.57 -13.63
C ILE A 169 -7.60 4.37 -14.56
N ASP A 170 -8.40 3.38 -14.17
CA ASP A 170 -8.66 2.20 -14.96
C ASP A 170 -9.37 2.55 -16.27
N GLY A 171 -10.39 3.42 -16.20
CA GLY A 171 -11.09 3.93 -17.37
C GLY A 171 -10.18 4.72 -18.31
N MET A 172 -9.24 5.50 -17.78
CA MET A 172 -8.27 6.25 -18.58
C MET A 172 -7.21 5.35 -19.24
N LEU A 173 -6.65 4.41 -18.48
CA LEU A 173 -5.52 3.58 -18.94
C LEU A 173 -5.96 2.45 -19.85
N TYR A 174 -7.12 1.86 -19.58
CA TYR A 174 -7.61 0.66 -20.29
C TYR A 174 -8.85 0.94 -21.14
N GLY A 175 -9.38 2.18 -21.13
CA GLY A 175 -10.52 2.60 -21.94
C GLY A 175 -11.81 1.84 -21.60
N ALA A 176 -12.72 1.73 -22.59
CA ALA A 176 -13.98 1.01 -22.47
C ALA A 176 -13.84 -0.48 -22.10
N ARG A 177 -12.63 -1.05 -22.17
CA ARG A 177 -12.35 -2.45 -21.78
C ARG A 177 -12.27 -2.65 -20.27
N ALA A 178 -12.06 -1.59 -19.48
CA ALA A 178 -11.98 -1.70 -18.03
C ALA A 178 -13.32 -2.13 -17.40
N ASN A 179 -14.45 -1.68 -17.96
CA ASN A 179 -15.83 -1.89 -17.47
C ASN A 179 -16.03 -1.80 -15.93
N ARG A 180 -15.13 -1.08 -15.24
CA ARG A 180 -15.11 -0.90 -13.78
C ARG A 180 -15.47 0.55 -13.48
N THR A 181 -16.73 0.76 -13.13
CA THR A 181 -17.27 2.06 -12.73
C THR A 181 -17.24 2.20 -11.22
N VAL A 182 -17.50 3.42 -10.71
CA VAL A 182 -17.71 3.66 -9.29
C VAL A 182 -18.76 2.69 -8.72
N GLU A 183 -19.88 2.47 -9.43
CA GLU A 183 -20.94 1.56 -8.96
C GLU A 183 -20.49 0.09 -8.99
N THR A 184 -19.68 -0.32 -9.97
CA THR A 184 -19.11 -1.67 -10.01
C THR A 184 -18.30 -1.96 -8.74
N TYR A 185 -17.45 -1.02 -8.33
CA TYR A 185 -16.71 -1.13 -7.06
C TYR A 185 -17.63 -1.07 -5.84
N ARG A 186 -18.65 -0.20 -5.82
CA ARG A 186 -19.59 -0.13 -4.70
C ARG A 186 -20.34 -1.45 -4.49
N GLN A 187 -20.81 -2.08 -5.56
CA GLN A 187 -21.47 -3.39 -5.50
C GLN A 187 -20.52 -4.46 -4.96
N CYS A 188 -19.28 -4.47 -5.44
CA CYS A 188 -18.26 -5.39 -4.98
C CYS A 188 -17.96 -5.20 -3.48
N ILE A 189 -17.73 -3.97 -3.02
CA ILE A 189 -17.50 -3.66 -1.61
C ILE A 189 -18.70 -4.06 -0.73
N ARG A 190 -19.93 -3.82 -1.19
CA ARG A 190 -21.14 -4.27 -0.47
C ARG A 190 -21.18 -5.78 -0.31
N HIS A 191 -20.82 -6.52 -1.36
CA HIS A 191 -20.74 -7.97 -1.31
C HIS A 191 -19.63 -8.45 -0.35
N ILE A 192 -18.44 -7.85 -0.40
CA ILE A 192 -17.37 -8.15 0.58
C ILE A 192 -17.86 -7.92 2.00
N LYS A 193 -18.55 -6.81 2.25
CA LYS A 193 -19.08 -6.46 3.58
C LYS A 193 -20.19 -7.43 4.04
N SER A 194 -20.99 -7.99 3.14
CA SER A 194 -22.01 -8.97 3.51
C SER A 194 -21.44 -10.35 3.85
N GLU A 195 -20.29 -10.70 3.27
CA GLU A 195 -19.65 -12.02 3.46
C GLU A 195 -18.62 -12.02 4.61
N LEU A 196 -17.97 -10.89 4.87
CA LEU A 196 -17.00 -10.76 5.95
C LEU A 196 -17.66 -10.53 7.31
N LYS A 197 -17.06 -11.08 8.36
CA LYS A 197 -17.49 -10.81 9.75
C LYS A 197 -17.19 -9.36 10.12
N ASN A 198 -17.88 -8.86 11.15
CA ASN A 198 -17.69 -7.48 11.59
C ASN A 198 -16.23 -7.12 11.85
N ASN A 199 -15.51 -7.94 12.61
CA ASN A 199 -14.09 -7.70 12.89
C ASN A 199 -13.16 -7.78 11.67
N GLU A 200 -13.59 -8.40 10.56
CA GLU A 200 -12.79 -8.54 9.34
C GLU A 200 -12.96 -7.32 8.42
N TRP A 201 -14.20 -6.86 8.20
CA TRP A 201 -14.42 -5.75 7.27
C TRP A 201 -13.93 -4.40 7.82
N HIS A 202 -13.79 -4.23 9.15
CA HIS A 202 -13.17 -3.02 9.73
C HIS A 202 -11.68 -2.86 9.40
N LYS A 203 -11.04 -3.92 8.90
CA LYS A 203 -9.65 -3.85 8.41
C LYS A 203 -9.55 -3.32 6.98
N LEU A 204 -10.67 -3.12 6.29
CA LEU A 204 -10.67 -2.71 4.90
C LEU A 204 -10.60 -1.18 4.77
N LEU A 205 -9.66 -0.74 3.95
CA LEU A 205 -9.50 0.63 3.46
C LEU A 205 -9.76 0.63 1.95
N PHE A 206 -9.99 1.80 1.36
CA PHE A 206 -10.05 1.96 -0.10
C PHE A 206 -8.93 2.89 -0.60
N SER A 207 -8.65 2.86 -1.90
CA SER A 207 -7.62 3.69 -2.51
C SER A 207 -8.22 4.88 -3.25
N ILE A 208 -7.51 6.00 -3.24
CA ILE A 208 -7.85 7.22 -3.96
C ILE A 208 -6.62 7.70 -4.71
N TYR A 209 -6.78 8.00 -6.00
CA TYR A 209 -5.67 8.32 -6.89
C TYR A 209 -5.71 9.78 -7.32
N THR A 210 -4.74 10.58 -6.88
CA THR A 210 -4.66 12.01 -7.17
C THR A 210 -3.47 12.32 -8.08
N LEU A 211 -3.55 11.91 -9.35
CA LEU A 211 -2.48 12.17 -10.32
C LEU A 211 -2.49 13.63 -10.76
N ASP A 212 -1.38 14.33 -10.53
CA ASP A 212 -1.29 15.75 -10.85
C ASP A 212 -0.92 16.04 -12.32
N MET A 213 -0.07 15.22 -12.96
CA MET A 213 0.20 15.31 -14.41
C MET A 213 0.66 13.95 -14.98
N ALA A 214 -0.27 13.17 -15.49
CA ALA A 214 0.00 11.90 -16.14
C ALA A 214 -0.32 12.01 -17.65
N ARG A 215 0.71 12.23 -18.49
CA ARG A 215 0.54 12.42 -19.96
C ARG A 215 -0.43 13.56 -20.36
N GLY A 216 -0.42 14.67 -19.62
CA GLY A 216 -1.32 15.81 -19.86
C GLY A 216 -2.70 15.69 -19.20
N TRP A 217 -2.93 14.63 -18.42
CA TRP A 217 -4.17 14.42 -17.67
C TRP A 217 -3.97 14.66 -16.17
N LEU A 218 -5.01 15.21 -15.56
CA LEU A 218 -5.18 15.46 -14.13
C LEU A 218 -6.35 14.59 -13.64
N THR A 219 -6.28 13.95 -12.47
CA THR A 219 -7.50 13.40 -11.85
C THR A 219 -8.41 14.57 -11.46
N PRO A 220 -9.62 14.70 -12.03
CA PRO A 220 -10.49 15.82 -11.70
C PRO A 220 -10.91 15.80 -10.23
N ALA A 221 -10.94 16.97 -9.58
CA ALA A 221 -11.41 17.13 -8.20
C ALA A 221 -12.74 16.44 -7.94
N LEU A 222 -13.67 16.61 -8.89
CA LEU A 222 -15.02 16.06 -8.82
C LEU A 222 -15.01 14.53 -8.86
N ALA A 223 -14.11 13.92 -9.63
CA ALA A 223 -13.97 12.46 -9.69
C ALA A 223 -13.44 11.93 -8.34
N VAL A 224 -12.41 12.57 -7.78
CA VAL A 224 -11.89 12.23 -6.45
C VAL A 224 -12.96 12.33 -5.38
N GLN A 225 -13.71 13.45 -5.36
CA GLN A 225 -14.78 13.67 -4.39
C GLN A 225 -15.89 12.62 -4.53
N LEU A 226 -16.31 12.32 -5.76
CA LEU A 226 -17.31 11.29 -6.04
C LEU A 226 -16.89 9.90 -5.56
N GLU A 227 -15.62 9.52 -5.78
CA GLU A 227 -15.05 8.26 -5.30
C GLU A 227 -15.02 8.21 -3.76
N VAL A 228 -14.52 9.28 -3.11
CA VAL A 228 -14.49 9.38 -1.64
C VAL A 228 -15.89 9.28 -1.05
N ASP A 229 -16.85 10.06 -1.55
CA ASP A 229 -18.23 10.05 -1.05
C ASP A 229 -18.89 8.68 -1.26
N SER A 230 -18.56 8.04 -2.38
CA SER A 230 -19.11 6.73 -2.71
C SER A 230 -18.63 5.64 -1.77
N TYR A 231 -17.32 5.57 -1.51
CA TYR A 231 -16.73 4.48 -0.74
C TYR A 231 -16.73 4.73 0.76
N SER A 232 -16.64 5.99 1.21
CA SER A 232 -16.71 6.33 2.65
C SER A 232 -18.06 5.94 3.27
N SER A 233 -19.13 5.89 2.46
CA SER A 233 -20.45 5.40 2.91
C SER A 233 -20.49 3.89 3.19
N LEU A 234 -19.51 3.14 2.68
CA LEU A 234 -19.43 1.68 2.79
C LEU A 234 -18.31 1.24 3.74
N LEU A 235 -17.17 1.93 3.70
CA LEU A 235 -15.96 1.69 4.47
C LEU A 235 -15.59 2.97 5.22
N ASP A 236 -15.76 2.96 6.54
CA ASP A 236 -15.56 4.09 7.45
C ASP A 236 -14.14 4.15 8.05
N ASN A 237 -13.34 3.10 7.86
CA ASN A 237 -12.01 2.98 8.47
C ASN A 237 -10.93 3.86 7.80
N GLY A 238 -11.23 4.41 6.62
CA GLY A 238 -10.38 5.36 5.91
C GLY A 238 -9.93 4.91 4.53
N TYR A 239 -9.00 5.67 3.96
CA TYR A 239 -8.50 5.45 2.61
C TYR A 239 -7.02 5.81 2.48
N ALA A 240 -6.36 5.21 1.49
CA ALA A 240 -4.99 5.51 1.11
C ALA A 240 -4.97 6.41 -0.13
N ILE A 241 -4.21 7.49 -0.09
CA ILE A 241 -4.07 8.44 -1.21
C ILE A 241 -2.77 8.15 -1.93
N TYR A 242 -2.84 7.96 -3.25
CA TYR A 242 -1.69 7.69 -4.10
C TYR A 242 -1.38 8.88 -5.01
N TYR A 243 -0.07 9.05 -5.27
CA TYR A 243 0.49 10.06 -6.18
C TYR A 243 0.30 11.51 -5.76
N VAL A 244 0.24 11.75 -4.45
CA VAL A 244 0.21 13.08 -3.84
C VAL A 244 1.44 13.88 -4.28
N SER A 245 1.29 14.93 -5.10
CA SER A 245 2.37 15.89 -5.36
C SER A 245 2.24 17.14 -4.50
N ASN A 246 3.34 17.92 -4.44
CA ASN A 246 3.41 19.21 -3.74
C ASN A 246 2.40 20.26 -4.25
N TYR A 247 1.74 20.01 -5.39
CA TYR A 247 0.81 20.94 -6.02
C TYR A 247 -0.66 20.59 -5.80
N LEU A 248 -0.98 19.63 -4.93
CA LEU A 248 -2.38 19.32 -4.62
C LEU A 248 -3.12 20.53 -4.01
N PRO A 249 -4.12 21.10 -4.70
CA PRO A 249 -4.92 22.19 -4.17
C PRO A 249 -6.05 21.71 -3.23
N TYR A 250 -6.04 20.43 -2.83
CA TYR A 250 -7.12 19.84 -2.03
C TYR A 250 -6.82 19.88 -0.55
N ARG A 251 -7.51 20.76 0.16
CA ARG A 251 -7.61 20.73 1.62
C ARG A 251 -8.64 19.66 1.99
N LEU A 252 -8.20 18.42 2.23
CA LEU A 252 -9.04 17.37 2.79
C LEU A 252 -9.49 17.79 4.19
N LYS A 253 -10.71 18.30 4.29
CA LYS A 253 -11.36 18.56 5.58
C LYS A 253 -12.07 17.29 6.00
N LEU A 254 -11.52 16.59 6.99
CA LEU A 254 -12.30 15.62 7.76
C LEU A 254 -13.45 16.40 8.41
N ARG A 255 -14.71 16.08 8.05
CA ARG A 255 -15.86 16.61 8.76
C ARG A 255 -15.79 16.08 10.19
N GLN A 256 -15.46 16.93 11.15
CA GLN A 256 -15.79 16.66 12.55
C GLN A 256 -17.32 16.56 12.62
N GLN A 257 -17.82 15.43 13.11
CA GLN A 257 -19.20 15.36 13.58
C GLN A 257 -19.37 16.45 14.64
N VAL A 258 -20.27 17.38 14.37
CA VAL A 258 -20.76 18.31 15.38
C VAL A 258 -21.67 17.48 16.28
N GLU A 259 -21.20 17.13 17.47
CA GLU A 259 -22.08 16.70 18.55
C GLU A 259 -22.96 17.91 18.91
N SER A 260 -24.19 17.91 18.41
CA SER A 260 -25.25 18.76 18.92
C SER A 260 -25.76 18.14 20.22
N PHE A 261 -25.19 18.57 21.34
CA PHE A 261 -25.89 18.43 22.62
C PHE A 261 -26.96 19.52 22.69
N SER A 262 -28.21 19.07 22.78
CA SER A 262 -29.37 19.86 23.22
C SER A 262 -29.62 19.53 24.68
#